data_AF-A0A1Q3SSJ0-F1
#
_entry.id   AF-A0A1Q3SSJ0-F1
#
_cell.length_a   1.000
_cell.length_b   1.000
_cell.length_c   1.000
_cell.angle_alpha   90.00
_cell.angle_beta   90.00
_cell.angle_gamma   90.00
#
_symmetry.space_group_name_H-M   'P 1'
#
loop_
_entity.id
_entity.type
_entity.pdbx_description
1 polymer ?
#
loop_
_entity_poly.entity_id
_entity_poly.type
_entity_poly.pdbx_seq_one_letter_code
_entity_poly.pdbx_strand_id
1 'polypeptide(L)'
;MANDEIKLDYAKADKMASAFKAGKEELEGVKQAMTKIASDLEGGAMLGTGGEAYVHAIREVFLKNLDKFIQKMEEEAGDVNNAIKDMQAADSSAASANKSVG
;
A
#
# COMPACT_ATOMS: atom_id res chain seq x y z
N MET A 1 -27.27 -25.51 1.26
CA MET A 1 -25.97 -24.81 1.14
C MET A 1 -26.25 -23.40 1.60
N ALA A 2 -25.79 -23.01 2.80
CA ALA A 2 -25.99 -21.65 3.28
C ALA A 2 -25.28 -20.70 2.30
N ASN A 3 -26.04 -19.80 1.68
CA ASN A 3 -25.48 -18.60 1.07
C ASN A 3 -24.88 -17.79 2.22
N ASP A 4 -23.62 -18.04 2.57
CA ASP A 4 -22.84 -17.03 3.28
C ASP A 4 -22.67 -15.88 2.29
N GLU A 5 -23.65 -14.99 2.32
CA GLU A 5 -23.69 -13.76 1.56
C GLU A 5 -22.45 -12.98 2.01
N ILE A 6 -21.40 -13.00 1.18
CA ILE A 6 -20.17 -12.23 1.42
C ILE A 6 -20.58 -10.77 1.35
N LYS A 7 -20.90 -10.19 2.51
CA LYS A 7 -21.23 -8.79 2.67
C LYS A 7 -19.96 -8.03 2.99
N LEU A 8 -19.53 -7.21 2.05
CA LEU A 8 -18.48 -6.25 2.29
C LEU A 8 -19.02 -5.15 3.20
N ASP A 9 -18.35 -4.93 4.33
CA ASP A 9 -18.56 -3.73 5.13
C ASP A 9 -17.85 -2.56 4.43
N TYR A 10 -18.59 -1.84 3.59
CA TYR A 10 -18.07 -0.74 2.77
C TYR A 10 -17.30 0.30 3.61
N ALA A 11 -17.80 0.63 4.80
CA ALA A 11 -17.13 1.61 5.66
C ALA A 11 -15.80 1.10 6.20
N LYS A 12 -15.68 -0.19 6.51
CA LYS A 12 -14.39 -0.80 6.89
C LYS A 12 -13.44 -0.92 5.69
N ALA A 13 -13.96 -1.26 4.51
CA ALA A 13 -13.17 -1.36 3.30
C ALA A 13 -12.59 0.01 2.88
N ASP A 14 -13.41 1.07 2.91
CA ASP A 14 -12.95 2.44 2.63
C ASP A 14 -11.85 2.89 3.61
N LYS A 15 -12.02 2.57 4.90
CA LYS A 15 -11.00 2.83 5.93
C LYS A 15 -9.71 2.07 5.66
N MET A 16 -9.80 0.81 5.24
CA MET A 16 -8.64 -0.01 4.90
C MET A 16 -7.88 0.55 3.70
N ALA A 17 -8.59 0.87 2.60
CA ALA A 17 -7.98 1.50 1.43
C ALA A 17 -7.30 2.83 1.78
N SER A 18 -7.93 3.64 2.64
CA SER A 18 -7.38 4.90 3.12
C SER A 18 -6.13 4.69 3.99
N ALA A 19 -6.14 3.68 4.87
CA ALA A 19 -5.00 3.34 5.71
C ALA A 19 -3.79 2.89 4.88
N PHE A 20 -3.99 2.08 3.83
CA PHE A 20 -2.92 1.68 2.94
C PHE A 20 -2.31 2.87 2.18
N LYS A 21 -3.13 3.81 1.71
CA LYS A 21 -2.64 5.06 1.08
C LYS A 21 -1.82 5.91 2.05
N ALA A 22 -2.33 6.14 3.25
CA ALA A 22 -1.61 6.90 4.28
C ALA A 22 -0.30 6.23 4.68
N GLY A 23 -0.30 4.90 4.83
CA GLY A 23 0.90 4.12 5.12
C GLY A 23 1.95 4.23 4.00
N LYS A 24 1.53 4.19 2.73
CA LYS A 24 2.42 4.45 1.59
C LYS A 24 3.08 5.84 1.70
N GLU A 25 2.31 6.90 1.94
CA GLU A 25 2.83 8.27 2.06
C GLU A 25 3.86 8.40 3.20
N GLU A 26 3.59 7.79 4.34
CA GLU A 26 4.53 7.77 5.47
C GLU A 26 5.85 7.07 5.11
N LEU A 27 5.76 5.92 4.43
CA LEU A 27 6.92 5.15 4.00
C LEU A 27 7.73 5.87 2.91
N GLU A 28 7.09 6.64 2.02
CA GLU A 28 7.78 7.51 1.07
C GLU A 28 8.59 8.59 1.80
N GLY A 29 8.07 9.14 2.90
CA GLY A 29 8.81 10.05 3.78
C GLY A 29 10.05 9.38 4.39
N VAL A 30 9.92 8.15 4.90
CA VAL A 30 11.05 7.36 5.41
C VAL A 30 12.10 7.10 4.32
N LYS A 31 11.65 6.75 3.11
CA LYS A 31 12.53 6.54 1.96
C LYS A 31 13.37 7.78 1.65
N GLN A 32 12.74 8.96 1.63
CA GLN A 32 13.43 10.23 1.38
C GLN A 32 14.46 10.53 2.47
N ALA A 33 14.10 10.36 3.74
CA ALA A 33 15.01 10.58 4.87
C ALA A 33 16.24 9.66 4.81
N MET A 34 16.01 8.36 4.56
CA MET A 34 17.09 7.38 4.49
C MET A 34 17.97 7.56 3.25
N THR A 35 17.40 7.98 2.13
CA THR A 35 18.17 8.36 0.94
C THR A 35 19.08 9.55 1.22
N LYS A 36 18.58 10.56 1.95
CA LYS A 36 19.40 11.70 2.37
C LYS A 36 20.54 11.28 3.29
N ILE A 37 20.26 10.44 4.29
CA ILE A 37 21.28 9.91 5.22
C ILE A 37 22.39 9.18 4.45
N ALA A 38 22.04 8.29 3.52
CA ALA A 38 23.04 7.58 2.71
C ALA A 38 23.92 8.55 1.91
N SER A 39 23.33 9.56 1.28
CA SER A 39 24.07 10.57 0.51
C SER A 39 24.98 11.44 1.40
N ASP A 40 24.54 11.82 2.60
CA ASP A 40 25.37 12.58 3.54
C ASP A 40 26.58 11.74 4.01
N LEU A 41 26.39 10.44 4.22
CA LEU A 41 27.46 9.50 4.59
C LEU A 41 28.48 9.30 3.47
N GLU A 42 28.01 9.12 2.22
CA GLU A 42 28.88 9.07 1.03
C GLU A 42 29.65 10.38 0.81
N GLY A 43 29.03 11.53 1.13
CA GLY A 43 29.61 12.86 1.02
C GLY A 43 30.72 13.18 2.03
N GLY A 44 31.10 12.22 2.87
CA GLY A 44 32.24 12.34 3.78
C GLY A 44 31.88 12.40 5.27
N ALA A 45 30.61 12.22 5.64
CA ALA A 45 30.24 12.15 7.06
C ALA A 45 30.75 10.86 7.74
N MET A 46 30.98 9.78 6.98
CA MET A 46 31.56 8.53 7.48
C MET A 46 32.38 7.84 6.37
N LEU A 47 33.71 8.01 6.41
CA LEU A 47 34.62 7.47 5.40
C LEU A 47 35.27 6.16 5.85
N GLY A 48 35.62 5.32 4.87
CA GLY A 48 36.24 4.01 5.08
C GLY A 48 35.25 2.84 4.98
N THR A 49 35.77 1.61 5.11
CA THR A 49 35.02 0.36 4.88
C THR A 49 33.73 0.22 5.68
N GLY A 50 33.68 0.77 6.90
CA GLY A 50 32.46 0.77 7.72
C GLY A 50 31.37 1.70 7.17
N GLY A 51 31.75 2.88 6.68
CA GLY A 51 30.82 3.82 6.05
C GLY A 51 30.28 3.29 4.73
N GLU A 52 31.16 2.74 3.89
CA GLU A 52 30.80 2.09 2.63
C GLU A 52 29.84 0.92 2.84
N ALA A 53 30.11 0.04 3.81
CA ALA A 53 29.24 -1.08 4.13
C ALA A 53 27.85 -0.61 4.62
N TYR A 54 27.80 0.45 5.42
CA TYR A 54 26.55 0.99 5.94
C TYR A 54 25.72 1.67 4.84
N VAL A 55 26.35 2.48 3.99
CA VAL A 55 25.71 3.07 2.80
C VAL A 55 25.17 1.97 1.88
N HIS A 56 25.97 0.94 1.62
CA HIS A 56 25.56 -0.21 0.82
C HIS A 56 24.32 -0.89 1.42
N ALA A 57 24.31 -1.13 2.73
CA ALA A 57 23.16 -1.72 3.42
C ALA A 57 21.89 -0.84 3.30
N ILE A 58 22.03 0.49 3.39
CA ILE A 58 20.90 1.41 3.18
C ILE A 58 20.39 1.30 1.74
N ARG A 59 21.26 1.45 0.75
CA ARG A 59 20.86 1.53 -0.67
C ARG A 59 20.35 0.21 -1.22
N GLU A 60 21.11 -0.86 -1.04
CA GLU A 60 20.87 -2.13 -1.73
C GLU A 60 19.92 -3.06 -0.99
N VAL A 61 19.80 -2.90 0.33
CA VAL A 61 18.96 -3.77 1.16
C VAL A 61 17.74 -3.00 1.67
N PHE A 62 17.94 -1.95 2.44
CA PHE A 62 16.84 -1.25 3.10
C PHE A 62 15.91 -0.55 2.10
N LEU A 63 16.44 0.37 1.28
CA LEU A 63 15.64 1.15 0.33
C LEU A 63 14.97 0.25 -0.71
N LYS A 64 15.67 -0.77 -1.21
CA LYS A 64 15.11 -1.74 -2.15
C LYS A 64 13.93 -2.52 -1.58
N ASN A 65 13.99 -2.94 -0.32
CA ASN A 65 12.88 -3.65 0.31
C ASN A 65 11.74 -2.71 0.72
N LEU A 66 12.06 -1.49 1.13
CA LEU A 66 11.07 -0.45 1.39
C LEU A 66 10.28 -0.10 0.13
N ASP A 67 10.93 -0.03 -1.03
CA ASP A 67 10.26 0.22 -2.31
C ASP A 67 9.24 -0.86 -2.66
N LYS A 68 9.60 -2.14 -2.45
CA LYS A 68 8.65 -3.25 -2.64
C LYS A 68 7.46 -3.14 -1.69
N PHE A 69 7.70 -2.69 -0.46
CA PHE A 69 6.64 -2.56 0.53
C PHE A 69 5.69 -1.40 0.19
N ILE A 70 6.23 -0.26 -0.26
CA ILE A 70 5.44 0.87 -0.78
C ILE A 70 4.58 0.43 -1.97
N GLN A 71 5.15 -0.34 -2.90
CA GLN A 71 4.40 -0.88 -4.04
C GLN A 71 3.24 -1.78 -3.58
N LYS A 72 3.47 -2.63 -2.57
CA LYS A 72 2.41 -3.47 -1.99
C LYS A 72 1.32 -2.67 -1.29
N MET A 73 1.65 -1.59 -0.60
CA MET A 73 0.65 -0.68 -0.01
C MET A 73 -0.26 -0.07 -1.09
N GLU A 74 0.30 0.32 -2.22
CA GLU A 74 -0.49 0.84 -3.35
C GLU A 74 -1.36 -0.23 -4.01
N GLU A 75 -0.82 -1.43 -4.22
CA GLU A 75 -1.54 -2.58 -4.77
C GLU A 75 -2.75 -2.95 -3.91
N GLU A 76 -2.55 -3.14 -2.60
CA GLU A 76 -3.62 -3.50 -1.67
C GLU A 76 -4.70 -2.40 -1.56
N ALA A 77 -4.30 -1.12 -1.61
CA ALA A 77 -5.26 -0.02 -1.69
C ALA A 77 -6.11 -0.11 -2.98
N GLY A 78 -5.49 -0.46 -4.11
CA GLY A 78 -6.17 -0.69 -5.38
C GLY A 78 -7.16 -1.86 -5.32
N ASP A 79 -6.72 -2.99 -4.78
CA ASP A 79 -7.50 -4.21 -4.67
C ASP A 79 -8.74 -4.02 -3.79
N VAL A 80 -8.60 -3.35 -2.65
CA VAL A 80 -9.75 -3.01 -1.79
C VAL A 80 -10.74 -2.09 -2.51
N ASN A 81 -10.25 -1.07 -3.24
CA ASN A 81 -11.11 -0.17 -4.01
C ASN A 81 -11.84 -0.90 -5.16
N ASN A 82 -11.20 -1.88 -5.79
CA ASN A 82 -11.82 -2.67 -6.85
C ASN A 82 -12.90 -3.60 -6.26
N ALA A 83 -12.61 -4.26 -5.13
CA ALA A 83 -13.58 -5.09 -4.43
C ALA A 83 -14.84 -4.28 -4.01
N ILE A 84 -14.66 -3.03 -3.55
CA ILE A 84 -15.78 -2.13 -3.25
C ILE A 84 -16.65 -1.89 -4.50
N LYS A 85 -16.03 -1.56 -5.64
CA LYS A 85 -16.76 -1.29 -6.89
C LYS A 85 -17.52 -2.51 -7.39
N ASP A 86 -16.88 -3.68 -7.34
CA ASP A 86 -17.47 -4.94 -7.80
C ASP A 86 -18.70 -5.31 -6.97
N MET A 87 -18.62 -5.13 -5.63
CA MET A 87 -19.75 -5.37 -4.74
C MET A 87 -20.88 -4.36 -4.94
N GLN A 88 -20.57 -3.07 -5.10
CA GLN A 88 -21.60 -2.06 -5.38
C GLN A 88 -22.32 -2.31 -6.72
N ALA A 89 -21.59 -2.76 -7.74
CA ALA A 89 -22.16 -3.12 -9.03
C ALA A 89 -23.06 -4.37 -8.93
N ALA A 90 -22.64 -5.37 -8.16
CA ALA A 90 -23.45 -6.57 -7.88
C ALA A 90 -24.74 -6.22 -7.13
N ASP A 91 -24.65 -5.40 -6.07
CA ASP A 91 -25.81 -4.95 -5.29
C ASP A 91 -26.80 -4.17 -6.17
N SER A 92 -26.30 -3.28 -7.03
CA SER A 92 -27.14 -2.48 -7.96
C SER A 92 -27.82 -3.35 -9.02
N SER A 93 -27.12 -4.36 -9.52
CA SER A 93 -27.66 -5.31 -10.51
C SER A 93 -28.74 -6.20 -9.89
N ALA A 94 -28.52 -6.67 -8.66
CA ALA A 94 -29.52 -7.44 -7.91
C ALA A 94 -30.78 -6.59 -7.61
N ALA A 95 -30.60 -5.32 -7.21
CA ALA A 95 -31.70 -4.41 -6.92
C ALA A 95 -32.55 -4.06 -8.16
N SER A 96 -31.93 -3.94 -9.33
CA SER A 96 -32.63 -3.65 -10.60
C SER A 96 -33.37 -4.87 -11.14
N ALA A 97 -32.78 -6.08 -11.05
CA ALA A 97 -33.45 -7.33 -11.41
C ALA A 97 -34.73 -7.56 -10.58
N ASN A 98 -34.69 -7.27 -9.28
CA ASN A 98 -35.84 -7.48 -8.39
C ASN A 98 -37.02 -6.53 -8.66
N LYS A 99 -36.76 -5.33 -9.24
CA LYS A 99 -37.82 -4.37 -9.64
C LYS A 99 -38.50 -4.71 -10.96
N SER A 100 -37.91 -5.58 -11.79
CA SER A 100 -38.44 -5.97 -13.10
C SER A 100 -39.44 -7.13 -13.03
N VAL A 101 -39.58 -7.79 -11.87
CA VAL A 101 -40.40 -9.00 -11.69
C VAL A 101 -41.58 -8.75 -10.72
N GLY A 102 -41.79 -7.49 -10.32
CA GLY A 102 -42.87 -7.04 -9.44
C GLY A 102 -44.00 -6.34 -10.17
#